data_AF-A0A484LB70-F1
#
_entry.id   AF-A0A484LB70-F1
#
_cell.length_a   1.000
_cell.length_b   1.000
_cell.length_c   1.000
_cell.angle_alpha   90.00
_cell.angle_beta   90.00
_cell.angle_gamma   90.00
#
_symmetry.space_group_name_H-M   'P 1'
#
loop_
_entity.id
_entity.type
_entity.pdbx_description
1 polymer ?
#
loop_
_entity_poly.entity_id
_entity_poly.type
_entity_poly.pdbx_seq_one_letter_code
_entity_poly.pdbx_strand_id
1 'polypeptide(L)'
;MLAGGPISWKSHKQELTATSTMMAEYIALYNATCHGMLLRNLITGLKVVNSISRPLKLYCDNSAAVSFSNSNSSTGAALYLDTKYLFVRELIPAWFSKGSLPPPPPSLPLILVGPGTGCAPFCGFIEERALQRQSGNNPAPVIFFFGCRNEENDFLYRDFWQSHSESGKVLCEEQGGGFFVAFSRDQPQKVYVQHKMREQSVKVWNLLAEGAAVYCAGSASKMPSDVLSALEEIVSEVTGRPL
;
A
#
# COMPACT_ATOMS: atom_id res chain seq x y z
N MET A 1 -3.57 -4.62 17.21
CA MET A 1 -2.22 -4.50 17.79
C MET A 1 -1.61 -5.86 18.01
N LEU A 2 -0.43 -6.11 17.46
CA LEU A 2 0.49 -7.14 17.96
C LEU A 2 1.71 -6.41 18.55
N ALA A 3 2.24 -6.91 19.66
CA ALA A 3 3.38 -6.31 20.38
C ALA A 3 3.25 -4.79 20.70
N GLY A 4 2.04 -4.23 20.70
CA GLY A 4 1.79 -2.79 20.95
C GLY A 4 1.73 -1.89 19.71
N GLY A 5 2.10 -2.37 18.52
CA GLY A 5 1.98 -1.60 17.27
C GLY A 5 0.57 -1.64 16.67
N PRO A 6 0.04 -0.56 16.07
CA PRO A 6 -1.22 -0.60 15.33
C PRO A 6 -1.09 -1.52 14.10
N ILE A 7 -2.19 -2.15 13.69
CA ILE A 7 -2.28 -2.89 12.43
C ILE A 7 -3.43 -2.27 11.65
N SER A 8 -3.12 -1.68 10.50
CA SER A 8 -4.12 -1.18 9.56
C SER A 8 -4.42 -2.26 8.53
N TRP A 9 -5.67 -2.32 8.06
CA TRP A 9 -6.12 -3.24 7.03
C TRP A 9 -6.66 -2.40 5.87
N LYS A 10 -6.01 -2.46 4.69
CA LYS A 10 -6.44 -1.68 3.52
C LYS A 10 -7.75 -2.27 2.99
N SER A 11 -8.77 -1.45 2.81
CA SER A 11 -9.98 -1.84 2.09
C SER A 11 -9.65 -2.26 0.65
N HIS A 12 -10.35 -3.29 0.17
CA HIS A 12 -10.28 -3.77 -1.20
C HIS A 12 -11.68 -3.72 -1.81
N LYS A 13 -11.78 -3.62 -3.13
CA LYS A 13 -13.08 -3.63 -3.82
C LYS A 13 -13.77 -4.98 -3.56
N GLN A 14 -14.95 -4.95 -2.98
CA GLN A 14 -15.65 -6.17 -2.60
C GLN A 14 -16.26 -6.84 -3.84
N GLU A 15 -16.13 -8.16 -3.92
CA GLU A 15 -16.74 -8.99 -4.99
C GLU A 15 -18.27 -9.05 -4.87
N LEU A 16 -18.83 -8.61 -3.73
CA LEU A 16 -20.25 -8.57 -3.42
C LEU A 16 -20.78 -7.14 -3.45
N THR A 17 -21.88 -6.93 -4.17
CA THR A 17 -22.61 -5.66 -4.21
C THR A 17 -23.28 -5.38 -2.86
N ALA A 18 -22.59 -4.63 -1.99
CA ALA A 18 -23.16 -4.18 -0.72
C ALA A 18 -24.35 -3.23 -0.95
N THR A 19 -25.50 -3.54 -0.35
CA THR A 19 -26.74 -2.74 -0.49
C THR A 19 -26.78 -1.50 0.41
N SER A 20 -25.78 -1.31 1.26
CA SER A 20 -25.61 -0.11 2.10
C SER A 20 -24.13 0.10 2.48
N THR A 21 -23.77 1.34 2.83
CA THR A 21 -22.44 1.68 3.36
C THR A 21 -22.14 0.95 4.67
N MET A 22 -23.16 0.70 5.50
CA MET A 22 -23.05 -0.14 6.71
C MET A 22 -22.62 -1.57 6.38
N MET A 23 -23.22 -2.17 5.35
CA MET A 23 -22.92 -3.55 4.93
C MET A 23 -21.50 -3.65 4.34
N ALA A 24 -21.08 -2.69 3.51
CA ALA A 24 -19.73 -2.64 2.96
C ALA A 24 -18.68 -2.58 4.08
N GLU A 25 -18.85 -1.68 5.04
CA GLU A 25 -17.94 -1.52 6.18
C GLU A 25 -17.91 -2.75 7.10
N TYR A 26 -19.06 -3.40 7.33
CA TYR A 26 -19.12 -4.63 8.11
C TYR A 26 -18.39 -5.81 7.43
N ILE A 27 -18.48 -5.93 6.10
CA ILE A 27 -17.72 -6.93 5.32
C ILE A 27 -16.20 -6.65 5.37
N ALA A 28 -15.78 -5.38 5.32
CA ALA A 28 -14.38 -5.00 5.49
C ALA A 28 -13.85 -5.37 6.89
N LEU A 29 -14.63 -5.09 7.94
CA LEU A 29 -14.32 -5.43 9.33
C LEU A 29 -14.20 -6.96 9.54
N TYR A 30 -15.06 -7.76 8.90
CA TYR A 30 -14.97 -9.21 8.91
C TYR A 30 -13.66 -9.73 8.28
N ASN A 31 -13.32 -9.29 7.08
CA ASN A 31 -12.11 -9.77 6.40
C ASN A 31 -10.83 -9.40 7.19
N ALA A 32 -10.81 -8.20 7.78
CA ALA A 32 -9.75 -7.77 8.69
C ALA A 32 -9.65 -8.66 9.95
N THR A 33 -10.79 -9.15 10.47
CA THR A 33 -10.86 -10.09 11.60
C THR A 33 -10.26 -11.45 11.23
N CYS A 34 -10.63 -12.01 10.07
CA CYS A 34 -10.07 -13.28 9.57
C CYS A 34 -8.54 -13.21 9.40
N HIS A 35 -8.01 -12.13 8.81
CA HIS A 35 -6.56 -11.92 8.69
C HIS A 35 -5.88 -11.75 10.06
N GLY A 36 -6.54 -11.09 11.01
CA GLY A 36 -6.09 -10.98 12.40
C GLY A 36 -5.99 -12.34 13.10
N MET A 37 -6.94 -13.25 12.86
CA MET A 37 -6.92 -14.62 13.38
C MET A 37 -5.80 -15.45 12.75
N LEU A 38 -5.62 -15.40 11.42
CA LEU A 38 -4.54 -16.10 10.73
C LEU A 38 -3.16 -15.68 11.27
N LEU A 39 -2.95 -14.38 11.47
CA LEU A 39 -1.70 -13.85 12.03
C LEU A 39 -1.49 -14.26 13.51
N ARG A 40 -2.56 -14.33 14.32
CA ARG A 40 -2.50 -14.86 15.70
C ARG A 40 -2.10 -16.33 15.71
N ASN A 41 -2.69 -17.14 14.84
CA ASN A 41 -2.44 -18.57 14.74
C ASN A 41 -1.01 -18.84 14.25
N LEU A 42 -0.53 -18.10 13.25
CA LEU A 42 0.84 -18.16 12.74
C LEU A 42 1.87 -17.89 13.85
N ILE A 43 1.73 -16.78 14.59
CA ILE A 43 2.68 -16.40 15.66
C ILE A 43 2.65 -17.41 16.81
N THR A 44 1.48 -17.98 17.12
CA THR A 44 1.35 -19.05 18.13
C THR A 44 2.02 -20.35 17.66
N GLY A 45 1.80 -20.75 16.41
CA GLY A 45 2.41 -21.95 15.80
C GLY A 45 3.93 -21.87 15.69
N LEU A 46 4.48 -20.67 15.45
CA LEU A 46 5.92 -20.40 15.44
C LEU A 46 6.57 -20.48 16.83
N LYS A 47 5.78 -20.56 17.93
CA LYS A 47 6.24 -20.59 19.33
C LYS A 47 7.14 -19.43 19.78
N VAL A 48 7.18 -18.34 19.01
CA VAL A 48 7.99 -17.13 19.29
C VAL A 48 7.46 -16.38 20.52
N VAL A 49 6.17 -16.55 20.86
CA VAL A 49 5.54 -15.96 22.05
C VAL A 49 4.63 -17.01 22.69
N ASN A 50 4.75 -17.21 24.01
CA ASN A 50 4.02 -18.26 24.75
C ASN A 50 2.48 -18.11 24.67
N SER A 51 1.96 -16.88 24.55
CA SER A 51 0.56 -16.63 24.19
C SER A 51 0.36 -15.19 23.70
N ILE A 52 -0.72 -14.97 22.92
CA ILE A 52 -1.25 -13.63 22.62
C ILE A 52 -2.48 -13.44 23.49
N SER A 53 -2.27 -12.86 24.68
CA SER A 53 -3.27 -12.71 25.76
C SER A 53 -4.14 -11.46 25.63
N ARG A 54 -3.61 -10.36 25.10
CA ARG A 54 -4.40 -9.18 24.77
C ARG A 54 -5.20 -9.46 23.48
N PRO A 55 -6.49 -9.08 23.40
CA PRO A 55 -7.24 -9.18 22.17
C PRO A 55 -6.58 -8.40 21.04
N LEU A 56 -6.90 -8.80 19.80
CA LEU A 56 -6.67 -8.02 18.59
C LEU A 56 -7.13 -6.55 18.79
N LYS A 57 -6.73 -5.63 17.89
CA LYS A 57 -7.30 -4.28 17.87
C LYS A 57 -7.66 -3.89 16.41
N LEU A 58 -8.96 -3.91 16.04
CA LEU A 58 -9.57 -3.47 14.74
C LEU A 58 -10.59 -2.32 14.82
N TYR A 59 -10.68 -1.50 13.78
CA TYR A 59 -11.55 -0.31 13.67
C TYR A 59 -12.52 -0.39 12.50
N CYS A 60 -13.56 0.43 12.60
CA CYS A 60 -14.33 0.99 11.50
C CYS A 60 -14.67 2.45 11.89
N ASP A 61 -14.79 3.35 10.90
CA ASP A 61 -15.18 4.76 11.08
C ASP A 61 -16.70 4.97 10.94
N ASN A 62 -17.38 4.06 10.24
CA ASN A 62 -18.83 4.05 10.09
C ASN A 62 -19.52 3.68 11.40
N SER A 63 -20.02 4.71 12.10
CA SER A 63 -20.79 4.61 13.34
C SER A 63 -21.99 3.65 13.27
N ALA A 64 -22.61 3.43 12.11
CA ALA A 64 -23.70 2.45 11.97
C ALA A 64 -23.17 1.01 11.97
N ALA A 65 -22.05 0.72 11.30
CA ALA A 65 -21.41 -0.59 11.32
C ALA A 65 -20.81 -0.90 12.71
N VAL A 66 -20.22 0.11 13.37
CA VAL A 66 -19.75 0.02 14.76
C VAL A 66 -20.93 -0.20 15.71
N SER A 67 -22.02 0.56 15.59
CA SER A 67 -23.23 0.35 16.39
C SER A 67 -23.79 -1.05 16.20
N PHE A 68 -23.96 -1.50 14.96
CA PHE A 68 -24.45 -2.84 14.61
C PHE A 68 -23.57 -3.96 15.18
N SER A 69 -22.24 -3.82 15.15
CA SER A 69 -21.32 -4.79 15.79
C SER A 69 -21.44 -4.86 17.32
N ASN A 70 -21.92 -3.79 17.97
CA ASN A 70 -22.06 -3.71 19.43
C ASN A 70 -23.49 -4.07 19.89
N SER A 71 -24.52 -3.64 19.15
CA SER A 71 -25.94 -3.83 19.49
C SER A 71 -26.39 -5.27 19.33
N ASN A 72 -27.11 -5.82 20.30
CA ASN A 72 -27.59 -7.20 20.28
C ASN A 72 -28.94 -7.37 19.54
N SER A 73 -29.28 -6.44 18.65
CA SER A 73 -30.63 -6.23 18.11
C SER A 73 -30.66 -6.34 16.58
N SER A 74 -31.39 -7.33 16.07
CA SER A 74 -31.63 -7.59 14.65
C SER A 74 -32.62 -6.58 14.04
N THR A 75 -32.17 -5.34 13.81
CA THR A 75 -32.91 -4.35 13.01
C THR A 75 -33.02 -4.80 11.55
N GLY A 76 -34.16 -4.51 10.90
CA GLY A 76 -34.53 -5.13 9.61
C GLY A 76 -33.54 -4.95 8.45
N ALA A 77 -32.66 -3.93 8.50
CA ALA A 77 -31.56 -3.75 7.55
C ALA A 77 -30.53 -4.91 7.56
N ALA A 78 -30.52 -5.74 8.61
CA ALA A 78 -29.60 -6.86 8.77
C ALA A 78 -30.09 -8.19 8.14
N LEU A 79 -31.33 -8.26 7.65
CA LEU A 79 -31.95 -9.50 7.15
C LEU A 79 -31.27 -10.14 5.92
N TYR A 80 -30.30 -9.45 5.31
CA TYR A 80 -29.52 -9.92 4.16
C TYR A 80 -28.01 -10.09 4.45
N LEU A 81 -27.58 -10.04 5.71
CA LEU A 81 -26.22 -10.46 6.06
C LEU A 81 -26.14 -11.98 6.18
N ASP A 82 -25.39 -12.60 5.26
CA ASP A 82 -25.04 -14.02 5.27
C ASP A 82 -24.43 -14.42 6.63
N THR A 83 -24.95 -15.50 7.22
CA THR A 83 -24.72 -15.94 8.61
C THR A 83 -23.24 -16.05 8.98
N LYS A 84 -22.36 -16.31 8.00
CA LYS A 84 -20.90 -16.35 8.18
C LYS A 84 -20.30 -15.06 8.77
N TYR A 85 -20.95 -13.91 8.59
CA TYR A 85 -20.42 -12.61 9.01
C TYR A 85 -20.62 -12.28 10.50
N LEU A 86 -21.44 -13.02 11.27
CA LEU A 86 -21.68 -12.73 12.70
C LEU A 86 -20.45 -13.00 13.62
N PHE A 87 -19.40 -13.64 13.12
CA PHE A 87 -18.29 -14.19 13.90
C PHE A 87 -17.31 -13.15 14.51
N VAL A 88 -17.51 -11.85 14.25
CA VAL A 88 -16.53 -10.79 14.56
C VAL A 88 -16.42 -10.44 16.06
N ARG A 89 -17.50 -10.63 16.85
CA ARG A 89 -17.66 -9.93 18.15
C ARG A 89 -16.73 -10.34 19.29
N GLU A 90 -16.15 -11.55 19.29
CA GLU A 90 -15.57 -12.11 20.53
C GLU A 90 -14.08 -11.82 20.78
N LEU A 91 -13.31 -11.22 19.85
CA LEU A 91 -11.84 -11.27 19.91
C LEU A 91 -11.03 -9.96 19.68
N ILE A 92 -11.56 -8.87 19.05
CA ILE A 92 -10.70 -7.84 18.38
C ILE A 92 -11.36 -6.41 18.16
N PRO A 93 -11.04 -5.31 18.92
CA PRO A 93 -11.41 -3.88 18.62
C PRO A 93 -10.28 -2.81 18.86
N ALA A 94 -10.13 -1.58 18.25
CA ALA A 94 -8.82 -0.84 17.96
C ALA A 94 -8.31 0.50 18.63
N TRP A 95 -7.08 0.95 18.23
CA TRP A 95 -6.43 2.30 18.37
C TRP A 95 -5.54 2.72 17.15
N PHE A 96 -5.54 4.03 16.76
CA PHE A 96 -4.97 4.65 15.54
C PHE A 96 -4.01 5.82 15.88
N SER A 97 -3.10 6.20 14.97
CA SER A 97 -2.20 7.36 15.10
C SER A 97 -1.91 8.03 13.74
N LYS A 98 -1.57 9.33 13.74
CA LYS A 98 -1.14 10.09 12.55
C LYS A 98 0.27 9.67 12.10
N GLY A 99 0.47 9.48 10.80
CA GLY A 99 1.77 9.14 10.20
C GLY A 99 2.71 10.33 9.99
N SER A 100 3.98 10.05 9.71
CA SER A 100 5.06 11.04 9.49
C SER A 100 5.19 11.53 8.04
N LEU A 101 4.62 10.83 7.06
CA LEU A 101 4.61 11.25 5.66
C LEU A 101 3.41 12.20 5.41
N PRO A 102 3.63 13.49 5.08
CA PRO A 102 2.55 14.35 4.62
C PRO A 102 2.09 13.94 3.22
N PRO A 103 0.79 14.04 2.89
CA PRO A 103 0.30 13.80 1.54
C PRO A 103 0.85 14.87 0.58
N PRO A 104 1.48 14.49 -0.55
CA PRO A 104 1.98 15.47 -1.52
C PRO A 104 0.84 16.16 -2.26
N PRO A 105 0.93 17.47 -2.55
CA PRO A 105 -0.09 18.19 -3.30
C PRO A 105 -0.22 17.66 -4.74
N PRO A 106 -1.40 17.75 -5.40
CA PRO A 106 -1.65 17.15 -6.72
C PRO A 106 -0.69 17.58 -7.83
N SER A 107 -0.16 18.81 -7.75
CA SER A 107 0.72 19.43 -8.74
C SER A 107 2.19 19.03 -8.63
N LEU A 108 2.59 18.31 -7.58
CA LEU A 108 3.98 17.89 -7.37
C LEU A 108 4.23 16.53 -8.04
N PRO A 109 5.18 16.39 -8.98
CA PRO A 109 5.52 15.07 -9.53
C PRO A 109 6.20 14.21 -8.46
N LEU A 110 6.07 12.89 -8.57
CA LEU A 110 6.49 11.96 -7.52
C LEU A 110 7.42 10.86 -8.05
N ILE A 111 8.52 10.64 -7.33
CA ILE A 111 9.43 9.51 -7.51
C ILE A 111 9.32 8.61 -6.28
N LEU A 112 8.58 7.52 -6.41
CA LEU A 112 8.30 6.60 -5.30
C LEU A 112 9.27 5.41 -5.36
N VAL A 113 9.88 5.04 -4.24
CA VAL A 113 10.79 3.88 -4.14
C VAL A 113 10.40 3.05 -2.92
N GLY A 114 9.87 1.85 -3.14
CA GLY A 114 9.18 1.09 -2.10
C GLY A 114 9.26 -0.44 -2.24
N PRO A 115 10.45 -1.06 -2.14
CA PRO A 115 10.58 -2.51 -2.23
C PRO A 115 9.95 -3.25 -1.03
N GLY A 116 9.38 -4.42 -1.30
CA GLY A 116 8.67 -5.25 -0.33
C GLY A 116 7.54 -4.48 0.35
N THR A 117 7.42 -4.60 1.67
CA THR A 117 6.41 -3.87 2.46
C THR A 117 6.57 -2.34 2.43
N GLY A 118 7.67 -1.82 1.86
CA GLY A 118 7.86 -0.41 1.56
C GLY A 118 6.81 0.18 0.59
N CYS A 119 6.10 -0.67 -0.17
CA CYS A 119 5.03 -0.23 -1.07
C CYS A 119 3.74 0.22 -0.35
N ALA A 120 3.58 -0.13 0.94
CA ALA A 120 2.34 0.07 1.69
C ALA A 120 1.81 1.53 1.73
N PRO A 121 2.61 2.60 1.99
CA PRO A 121 2.12 3.98 1.92
C PRO A 121 1.76 4.42 0.49
N PHE A 122 2.51 3.96 -0.52
CA PHE A 122 2.31 4.35 -1.92
C PHE A 122 1.01 3.81 -2.50
N CYS A 123 0.52 2.71 -1.93
CA CYS A 123 -0.81 2.16 -2.16
C CYS A 123 -1.95 3.16 -1.89
N GLY A 124 -1.72 4.20 -1.07
CA GLY A 124 -2.64 5.32 -0.86
C GLY A 124 -2.35 6.53 -1.76
N PHE A 125 -1.07 6.84 -2.03
CA PHE A 125 -0.70 7.95 -2.92
C PHE A 125 -1.20 7.73 -4.36
N ILE A 126 -1.18 6.49 -4.84
CA ILE A 126 -1.66 6.13 -6.18
C ILE A 126 -3.19 6.20 -6.29
N GLU A 127 -3.93 5.72 -5.29
CA GLU A 127 -5.40 5.86 -5.23
C GLU A 127 -5.83 7.33 -5.16
N GLU A 128 -5.18 8.12 -4.31
CA GLU A 128 -5.45 9.57 -4.20
C GLU A 128 -5.25 10.29 -5.55
N ARG A 129 -4.16 10.00 -6.25
CA ARG A 129 -3.90 10.50 -7.61
C ARG A 129 -4.91 9.96 -8.65
N ALA A 130 -5.38 8.72 -8.50
CA ALA A 130 -6.38 8.13 -9.38
C ALA A 130 -7.77 8.77 -9.20
N LEU A 131 -8.17 9.05 -7.96
CA LEU A 131 -9.40 9.76 -7.62
C LEU A 131 -9.36 11.22 -8.10
N GLN A 132 -8.22 11.90 -7.94
CA GLN A 132 -8.02 13.26 -8.47
C GLN A 132 -8.18 13.29 -10.00
N ARG A 133 -7.62 12.31 -10.73
CA ARG A 133 -7.76 12.17 -12.19
C ARG A 133 -9.18 11.80 -12.63
N GLN A 134 -9.86 10.90 -11.91
CA GLN A 134 -11.29 10.59 -12.12
C GLN A 134 -12.19 11.81 -11.88
N SER A 135 -11.79 12.72 -10.98
CA SER A 135 -12.50 13.97 -10.68
C SER A 135 -12.24 15.09 -11.71
N GLY A 136 -11.62 14.78 -12.86
CA GLY A 136 -11.37 15.74 -13.94
C GLY A 136 -10.14 16.65 -13.74
N ASN A 137 -9.37 16.48 -12.67
CA ASN A 137 -8.08 17.16 -12.53
C ASN A 137 -7.00 16.42 -13.34
N ASN A 138 -5.93 17.11 -13.74
CA ASN A 138 -4.72 16.42 -14.19
C ASN A 138 -3.63 16.50 -13.10
N PRO A 139 -3.50 15.50 -12.22
CA PRO A 139 -2.41 15.47 -11.26
C PRO A 139 -1.06 15.23 -11.96
N ALA A 140 0.01 15.74 -11.36
CA ALA A 140 1.37 15.60 -11.88
C ALA A 140 1.84 14.13 -11.92
N PRO A 141 2.82 13.78 -12.77
CA PRO A 141 3.24 12.41 -12.99
C PRO A 141 3.75 11.68 -11.74
N VAL A 142 3.66 10.35 -11.77
CA VAL A 142 4.17 9.47 -10.72
C VAL A 142 4.93 8.30 -11.34
N ILE A 143 6.22 8.18 -11.02
CA ILE A 143 6.98 6.95 -11.27
C ILE A 143 7.15 6.17 -9.98
N PHE A 144 6.98 4.86 -10.02
CA PHE A 144 7.13 3.97 -8.86
C PHE A 144 8.10 2.82 -9.15
N PHE A 145 9.17 2.77 -8.36
CA PHE A 145 10.14 1.68 -8.33
C PHE A 145 9.79 0.69 -7.20
N PHE A 146 9.22 -0.44 -7.59
CA PHE A 146 8.96 -1.58 -6.70
C PHE A 146 10.06 -2.63 -6.84
N GLY A 147 10.22 -3.47 -5.83
CA GLY A 147 11.11 -4.62 -5.93
C GLY A 147 10.84 -5.67 -4.86
N CYS A 148 11.01 -6.93 -5.21
CA CYS A 148 10.82 -8.07 -4.32
C CYS A 148 11.84 -9.17 -4.65
N ARG A 149 11.62 -10.40 -4.18
CA ARG A 149 12.50 -11.53 -4.48
C ARG A 149 12.14 -12.14 -5.82
N ASN A 150 10.87 -12.54 -5.98
CA ASN A 150 10.39 -13.34 -7.09
C ASN A 150 8.98 -12.88 -7.47
N GLU A 151 8.72 -12.70 -8.76
CA GLU A 151 7.42 -12.29 -9.32
C GLU A 151 6.27 -13.14 -8.76
N GLU A 152 6.42 -14.46 -8.81
CA GLU A 152 5.35 -15.41 -8.42
C GLU A 152 5.14 -15.55 -6.90
N ASN A 153 6.03 -15.05 -6.04
CA ASN A 153 6.01 -15.37 -4.60
C ASN A 153 5.83 -14.18 -3.66
N ASP A 154 6.41 -13.02 -3.95
CA ASP A 154 6.36 -11.86 -3.04
C ASP A 154 6.12 -10.50 -3.73
N PHE A 155 5.53 -10.54 -4.93
CA PHE A 155 5.03 -9.35 -5.64
C PHE A 155 3.73 -8.82 -4.99
N LEU A 156 3.90 -8.11 -3.87
CA LEU A 156 2.81 -7.51 -3.11
C LEU A 156 1.95 -6.58 -3.99
N TYR A 157 0.65 -6.87 -4.05
CA TYR A 157 -0.37 -6.12 -4.79
C TYR A 157 -0.14 -6.03 -6.32
N ARG A 158 0.44 -7.05 -6.97
CA ARG A 158 0.68 -7.12 -8.44
C ARG A 158 -0.43 -6.46 -9.28
N ASP A 159 -1.65 -6.97 -9.17
CA ASP A 159 -2.81 -6.57 -9.98
C ASP A 159 -3.20 -5.10 -9.77
N PHE A 160 -3.00 -4.57 -8.56
CA PHE A 160 -3.26 -3.16 -8.23
C PHE A 160 -2.28 -2.22 -8.94
N TRP A 161 -1.00 -2.59 -9.02
CA TRP A 161 -0.02 -1.76 -9.74
C TRP A 161 -0.17 -1.90 -11.26
N GLN A 162 -0.43 -3.12 -11.76
CA GLN A 162 -0.69 -3.37 -13.17
C GLN A 162 -1.91 -2.59 -13.68
N SER A 163 -3.05 -2.67 -12.99
CA SER A 163 -4.26 -1.90 -13.34
C SER A 163 -4.13 -0.38 -13.19
N HIS A 164 -3.13 0.10 -12.42
CA HIS A 164 -2.75 1.52 -12.37
C HIS A 164 -1.71 1.94 -13.43
N SER A 165 -1.19 0.98 -14.22
CA SER A 165 -0.21 1.20 -15.29
C SER A 165 -0.82 1.15 -16.70
N GLU A 166 -2.10 0.72 -16.83
CA GLU A 166 -2.87 0.74 -18.09
C GLU A 166 -2.95 2.15 -18.71
N SER A 167 -3.32 2.26 -19.99
CA SER A 167 -3.46 3.54 -20.67
C SER A 167 -4.40 4.51 -19.93
N GLY A 168 -4.00 5.78 -19.82
CA GLY A 168 -4.73 6.84 -19.11
C GLY A 168 -4.67 6.80 -17.56
N LYS A 169 -4.04 5.78 -16.96
CA LYS A 169 -3.94 5.65 -15.49
C LYS A 169 -2.79 6.47 -14.90
N VAL A 170 -2.55 6.34 -13.59
CA VAL A 170 -1.58 7.14 -12.82
C VAL A 170 -0.12 6.76 -13.12
N LEU A 171 0.18 5.47 -13.25
CA LEU A 171 1.52 4.93 -13.53
C LEU A 171 1.73 4.65 -15.03
N CYS A 172 0.85 5.17 -15.88
CA CYS A 172 0.95 5.02 -17.33
C CYS A 172 2.11 5.86 -17.89
N GLU A 173 3.00 5.25 -18.69
CA GLU A 173 4.13 5.94 -19.29
C GLU A 173 3.72 7.03 -20.30
N GLU A 174 2.59 6.82 -21.00
CA GLU A 174 2.00 7.82 -21.92
C GLU A 174 1.58 9.11 -21.20
N GLN A 175 1.43 9.06 -19.87
CA GLN A 175 1.06 10.17 -18.99
C GLN A 175 2.26 10.69 -18.18
N GLY A 176 3.49 10.35 -18.60
CA GLY A 176 4.73 10.68 -17.90
C GLY A 176 4.99 9.87 -16.62
N GLY A 177 4.09 8.94 -16.28
CA GLY A 177 4.25 8.04 -15.14
C GLY A 177 5.14 6.84 -15.47
N GLY A 178 5.08 5.83 -14.62
CA GLY A 178 5.72 4.55 -14.90
C GLY A 178 5.76 3.62 -13.69
N PHE A 179 5.74 2.32 -13.94
CA PHE A 179 5.85 1.31 -12.90
C PHE A 179 6.97 0.32 -13.22
N PHE A 180 8.05 0.38 -12.45
CA PHE A 180 9.29 -0.33 -12.75
C PHE A 180 9.61 -1.32 -11.63
N VAL A 181 9.71 -2.60 -11.99
CA VAL A 181 9.83 -3.69 -11.02
C VAL A 181 11.20 -4.33 -11.04
N ALA A 182 11.77 -4.53 -9.85
CA ALA A 182 13.04 -5.20 -9.62
C ALA A 182 12.83 -6.54 -8.91
N PHE A 183 12.84 -7.64 -9.65
CA PHE A 183 12.92 -8.99 -9.10
C PHE A 183 14.39 -9.35 -8.84
N SER A 184 14.72 -9.73 -7.60
CA SER A 184 16.10 -9.94 -7.15
C SER A 184 16.57 -11.39 -7.14
N ARG A 185 15.72 -12.34 -7.57
CA ARG A 185 15.98 -13.80 -7.55
C ARG A 185 15.34 -14.60 -8.70
N ASP A 186 14.71 -13.97 -9.68
CA ASP A 186 14.15 -14.69 -10.85
C ASP A 186 15.23 -14.97 -11.92
N GLN A 187 16.44 -14.43 -11.72
CA GLN A 187 17.59 -14.52 -12.61
C GLN A 187 18.89 -14.59 -11.77
N PRO A 188 20.03 -15.07 -12.33
CA PRO A 188 21.29 -15.17 -11.56
C PRO A 188 21.86 -13.82 -11.09
N GLN A 189 21.57 -12.75 -11.85
CA GLN A 189 22.05 -11.39 -11.59
C GLN A 189 21.06 -10.66 -10.67
N LYS A 190 21.48 -10.22 -9.49
CA LYS A 190 20.55 -9.57 -8.53
C LYS A 190 20.12 -8.19 -9.04
N VAL A 191 18.87 -8.05 -9.49
CA VAL A 191 18.28 -6.75 -9.85
C VAL A 191 17.57 -6.14 -8.65
N TYR A 192 17.82 -4.85 -8.40
CA TYR A 192 17.22 -4.08 -7.30
C TYR A 192 16.65 -2.75 -7.82
N VAL A 193 15.85 -2.06 -6.98
CA VAL A 193 15.16 -0.80 -7.36
C VAL A 193 16.13 0.25 -7.91
N GLN A 194 17.32 0.37 -7.33
CA GLN A 194 18.34 1.30 -7.78
C GLN A 194 18.94 0.97 -9.16
N HIS A 195 18.84 -0.28 -9.63
CA HIS A 195 19.20 -0.65 -11.00
C HIS A 195 18.09 -0.19 -11.97
N LYS A 196 16.82 -0.38 -11.60
CA LYS A 196 15.67 0.13 -12.37
C LYS A 196 15.62 1.66 -12.44
N MET A 197 16.06 2.37 -11.39
CA MET A 197 16.23 3.82 -11.43
C MET A 197 17.26 4.25 -12.48
N ARG A 198 18.42 3.58 -12.56
CA ARG A 198 19.45 3.83 -13.59
C ARG A 198 18.96 3.47 -15.00
N GLU A 199 18.25 2.36 -15.17
CA GLU A 199 17.60 2.00 -16.44
C GLU A 199 16.58 3.05 -16.92
N GLN A 200 16.09 3.92 -16.04
CA GLN A 200 15.13 4.99 -16.34
C GLN A 200 15.73 6.39 -16.04
N SER A 201 17.05 6.53 -16.10
CA SER A 201 17.79 7.75 -15.73
C SER A 201 17.20 9.04 -16.29
N VAL A 202 16.86 9.06 -17.58
CA VAL A 202 16.25 10.21 -18.26
C VAL A 202 14.88 10.59 -17.67
N LYS A 203 14.02 9.62 -17.35
CA LYS A 203 12.71 9.90 -16.73
C LYS A 203 12.87 10.40 -15.29
N VAL A 204 13.78 9.79 -14.54
CA VAL A 204 14.14 10.21 -13.17
C VAL A 204 14.66 11.64 -13.18
N TRP A 205 15.60 11.97 -14.06
CA TRP A 205 16.14 13.31 -14.22
C TRP A 205 15.07 14.34 -14.61
N ASN A 206 14.23 14.07 -15.60
CA ASN A 206 13.20 15.02 -16.05
C ASN A 206 12.27 15.41 -14.89
N LEU A 207 11.81 14.43 -14.10
CA LEU A 207 10.98 14.71 -12.93
C LEU A 207 11.76 15.45 -11.83
N LEU A 208 13.04 15.14 -11.58
CA LEU A 208 13.88 15.91 -10.65
C LEU A 208 14.04 17.38 -11.10
N ALA A 209 14.20 17.63 -12.39
CA ALA A 209 14.29 18.96 -12.98
C ALA A 209 12.96 19.74 -12.90
N GLU A 210 11.82 19.04 -12.92
CA GLU A 210 10.48 19.57 -12.61
C GLU A 210 10.24 19.79 -11.10
N GLY A 211 11.21 19.46 -10.22
CA GLY A 211 11.11 19.63 -8.77
C GLY A 211 10.36 18.50 -8.05
N ALA A 212 10.35 17.29 -8.61
CA ALA A 212 9.67 16.13 -8.02
C ALA A 212 10.14 15.78 -6.61
N ALA A 213 9.20 15.31 -5.78
CA ALA A 213 9.53 14.77 -4.46
C ALA A 213 9.88 13.27 -4.55
N VAL A 214 11.06 12.92 -4.04
CA VAL A 214 11.48 11.52 -3.86
C VAL A 214 10.97 11.00 -2.53
N TYR A 215 10.19 9.91 -2.55
CA TYR A 215 9.74 9.20 -1.36
C TYR A 215 10.33 7.80 -1.30
N CYS A 216 11.12 7.53 -0.26
CA CYS A 216 11.78 6.25 -0.03
C CYS A 216 11.19 5.55 1.19
N ALA A 217 10.74 4.30 1.06
CA ALA A 217 10.14 3.52 2.14
C ALA A 217 10.56 2.03 2.09
N GLY A 218 10.80 1.42 3.24
CA GLY A 218 11.22 0.02 3.35
C GLY A 218 12.38 -0.18 4.34
N SER A 219 13.28 -1.12 4.05
CA SER A 219 14.41 -1.46 4.93
C SER A 219 15.46 -0.34 4.98
N ALA A 220 15.49 0.40 6.09
CA ALA A 220 16.37 1.55 6.30
C ALA A 220 17.89 1.25 6.34
N SER A 221 18.30 -0.02 6.27
CA SER A 221 19.70 -0.46 6.46
C SER A 221 20.65 -0.13 5.31
N LYS A 222 20.26 -0.40 4.06
CA LYS A 222 21.10 -0.19 2.86
C LYS A 222 20.31 0.38 1.66
N MET A 223 19.01 0.14 1.60
CA MET A 223 18.19 0.59 0.48
C MET A 223 18.18 2.13 0.31
N PRO A 224 18.10 2.97 1.37
CA PRO A 224 18.19 4.42 1.20
C PRO A 224 19.52 4.92 0.64
N SER A 225 20.66 4.32 1.02
CA SER A 225 21.98 4.70 0.49
C SER A 225 22.19 4.25 -0.96
N ASP A 226 21.71 3.05 -1.30
CA ASP A 226 21.78 2.53 -2.68
C ASP A 226 20.89 3.34 -3.64
N VAL A 227 19.79 3.91 -3.12
CA VAL A 227 18.89 4.83 -3.84
C VAL A 227 19.50 6.23 -3.97
N LEU A 228 20.17 6.73 -2.93
CA LEU A 228 20.87 8.02 -2.98
C LEU A 228 22.00 8.00 -4.02
N SER A 229 22.88 6.99 -4.02
CA SER A 229 23.96 6.91 -5.03
C SER A 229 23.41 6.80 -6.45
N ALA A 230 22.26 6.12 -6.63
CA ALA A 230 21.61 6.07 -7.94
C ALA A 230 21.14 7.43 -8.43
N LEU A 231 20.61 8.29 -7.54
CA LEU A 231 20.21 9.65 -7.88
C LEU A 231 21.44 10.52 -8.17
N GLU A 232 22.50 10.40 -7.37
CA GLU A 232 23.78 11.10 -7.58
C GLU A 232 24.42 10.72 -8.93
N GLU A 233 24.45 9.44 -9.27
CA GLU A 233 24.94 8.93 -10.55
C GLU A 233 24.10 9.41 -11.73
N ILE A 234 22.77 9.39 -11.63
CA ILE A 234 21.85 9.89 -12.68
C ILE A 234 22.05 11.39 -12.91
N VAL A 235 22.19 12.19 -11.85
CA VAL A 235 22.46 13.63 -11.96
C VAL A 235 23.85 13.88 -12.57
N SER A 236 24.86 13.10 -12.19
CA SER A 236 26.21 13.24 -12.74
C SER A 236 26.28 12.87 -14.23
N GLU A 237 25.64 11.76 -14.62
CA GLU A 237 25.56 11.29 -16.00
C GLU A 237 24.88 12.31 -16.92
N VAL A 238 23.70 12.82 -16.52
CA VAL A 238 22.90 13.71 -17.37
C VAL A 238 23.43 15.15 -17.40
N THR A 239 24.05 15.65 -16.31
CA THR A 239 24.61 17.01 -16.29
C THR A 239 26.06 17.10 -16.77
N GLY A 240 26.77 15.97 -16.91
CA GLY A 240 28.18 15.93 -17.28
C GLY A 240 29.12 16.52 -16.22
N ARG A 241 28.66 16.62 -14.96
CA ARG A 241 29.43 17.16 -13.83
C ARG A 241 29.58 16.09 -12.74
N PRO A 242 30.76 15.93 -12.11
CA PRO A 242 30.84 15.24 -10.84
C PRO A 242 30.13 16.07 -9.75
N LEU A 243 29.53 15.38 -8.79
CA LEU A 243 28.98 15.93 -7.55
C LEU A 243 30.05 15.95 -6.44
#